data_AF-A0A8C6FM97-F1
#
_entry.id   AF-A0A8C6FM97-F1
#
_cell.length_a   1.000
_cell.length_b   1.000
_cell.length_c   1.000
_cell.angle_alpha   90.00
_cell.angle_beta   90.00
_cell.angle_gamma   90.00
#
_symmetry.space_group_name_H-M   'P 1'
#
loop_
_entity.id
_entity.type
_entity.pdbx_description
1 polymer ?
#
loop_
_entity_poly.entity_id
_entity_poly.type
_entity_poly.pdbx_seq_one_letter_code
_entity_poly.pdbx_strand_id
1 'polypeptide(L)'
;MAEQVTKSVLFLCLGNTCRSPIAEVVFRKLVTDQNISDNWVIDSGAISDWNVGRSPDPRAVSCLRKHGISTAHKAREHLHNFQVSFCGFYCFN
;
A
#
# COMPACT_ATOMS: atom_id res chain seq x y z
N MET A 1 -21.42 23.66 -1.48
CA MET A 1 -20.82 22.34 -1.79
C MET A 1 -19.49 22.32 -1.08
N ALA A 2 -19.28 21.41 -0.11
CA ALA A 2 -18.05 21.37 0.67
C ALA A 2 -16.92 20.84 -0.21
N GLU A 3 -15.82 21.58 -0.29
CA GLU A 3 -14.59 21.17 -0.95
C GLU A 3 -14.04 19.94 -0.22
N GLN A 4 -14.07 18.78 -0.88
CA GLN A 4 -13.55 17.55 -0.30
C GLN A 4 -12.02 17.64 -0.33
N VAL A 5 -11.42 17.82 0.84
CA VAL A 5 -9.95 17.84 0.98
C VAL A 5 -9.43 16.44 0.66
N THR A 6 -8.63 16.33 -0.38
CA THR A 6 -7.94 15.10 -0.75
C THR A 6 -6.99 14.68 0.38
N LYS A 7 -7.23 13.50 0.96
CA LYS A 7 -6.39 12.92 2.01
C LYS A 7 -5.30 12.06 1.38
N SER A 8 -4.13 12.03 2.00
CA SER A 8 -3.00 11.25 1.51
C SER A 8 -2.56 10.24 2.56
N VAL A 9 -2.29 9.01 2.15
CA VAL A 9 -1.76 7.95 3.01
C VAL A 9 -0.59 7.24 2.34
N LEU A 10 0.47 7.03 3.11
CA LEU A 10 1.63 6.25 2.70
C LEU A 10 1.86 5.08 3.65
N PHE A 11 1.86 3.87 3.11
CA PHE A 11 2.21 2.66 3.84
C PHE A 11 3.71 2.38 3.75
N LEU A 12 4.39 2.31 4.89
CA LEU A 12 5.83 2.04 4.95
C LEU A 12 6.15 0.68 5.56
N CYS A 13 7.16 0.01 5.00
CA CYS A 13 7.86 -1.09 5.66
C CYS A 13 9.33 -1.08 5.25
N LEU A 14 10.15 -1.97 5.81
CA LEU A 14 11.59 -1.96 5.56
C LEU A 14 11.94 -2.02 4.07
N GLY A 15 11.32 -2.94 3.32
CA GLY A 15 11.71 -3.22 1.93
C GLY A 15 10.57 -3.17 0.90
N ASN A 16 9.38 -2.68 1.25
CA ASN A 16 8.23 -2.52 0.34
C ASN A 16 7.88 -3.73 -0.55
N THR A 17 8.08 -4.94 -0.04
CA THR A 17 7.80 -6.19 -0.77
C THR A 17 6.74 -7.07 -0.11
N CYS A 18 6.62 -7.03 1.22
CA CYS A 18 5.67 -7.88 1.95
C CYS A 18 4.46 -7.11 2.47
N ARG A 19 4.66 -6.29 3.52
CA ARG A 19 3.55 -5.73 4.32
C ARG A 19 2.92 -4.49 3.70
N SER A 20 3.73 -3.50 3.32
CA SER A 20 3.19 -2.24 2.78
C SER A 20 2.49 -2.39 1.42
N PRO A 21 2.93 -3.26 0.49
CA PRO A 21 2.17 -3.50 -0.74
C PRO A 21 0.81 -4.16 -0.50
N ILE A 22 0.69 -5.04 0.51
CA ILE A 22 -0.60 -5.63 0.89
C ILE A 22 -1.52 -4.53 1.41
N ALA A 23 -1.03 -3.72 2.36
CA ALA A 23 -1.82 -2.67 2.98
C ALA A 23 -2.31 -1.65 1.94
N GLU A 24 -1.46 -1.26 0.99
CA GLU A 24 -1.83 -0.35 -0.09
C GLU A 24 -3.01 -0.87 -0.91
N VAL A 25 -2.93 -2.12 -1.37
CA VAL A 25 -3.92 -2.69 -2.28
C VAL A 25 -5.23 -2.98 -1.54
N VAL A 26 -5.15 -3.44 -0.28
CA VAL A 26 -6.31 -3.62 0.58
C VAL A 26 -7.00 -2.28 0.85
N PHE A 27 -6.25 -1.24 1.20
CA PHE A 27 -6.82 0.09 1.44
C PHE A 27 -7.44 0.67 0.18
N ARG A 28 -6.78 0.52 -0.98
CA ARG A 28 -7.32 0.91 -2.29
C ARG A 28 -8.65 0.22 -2.57
N LYS A 29 -8.76 -1.09 -2.30
CA LYS A 29 -10.03 -1.82 -2.45
C LYS A 29 -11.12 -1.27 -1.53
N LEU A 30 -10.81 -0.99 -0.27
CA LEU A 30 -11.76 -0.45 0.70
C LEU A 30 -12.32 0.92 0.30
N VAL A 31 -11.46 1.84 -0.17
CA VAL A 31 -11.93 3.17 -0.60
C VAL A 31 -12.73 3.11 -1.91
N THR A 32 -12.37 2.19 -2.81
CA THR A 32 -13.13 1.95 -4.04
C THR A 32 -14.51 1.37 -3.72
N ASP A 33 -14.60 0.40 -2.81
CA ASP A 33 -15.87 -0.21 -2.40
C ASP A 33 -16.83 0.79 -1.73
N GLN A 34 -16.27 1.83 -1.11
CA GLN A 34 -17.02 2.92 -0.48
C GLN A 34 -17.28 4.11 -1.41
N ASN A 35 -16.85 4.05 -2.69
CA ASN A 35 -16.95 5.15 -3.67
C ASN A 35 -16.34 6.47 -3.17
N ILE A 36 -15.23 6.41 -2.43
CA ILE A 36 -14.49 7.58 -1.93
C ILE A 36 -13.06 7.63 -2.44
N SER A 37 -12.70 6.81 -3.43
CA SER A 37 -11.34 6.74 -3.98
C SER A 37 -10.80 8.08 -4.47
N ASP A 38 -11.67 8.94 -5.01
CA ASP A 38 -11.27 10.23 -5.58
C ASP A 38 -10.78 11.22 -4.51
N ASN A 39 -11.13 10.96 -3.24
CA ASN A 39 -10.72 11.77 -2.11
C ASN A 39 -9.40 11.28 -1.47
N TRP A 40 -8.76 10.25 -2.03
CA TRP A 40 -7.58 9.62 -1.44
C TRP A 40 -6.40 9.47 -2.42
N VAL A 41 -5.24 9.96 -2.00
CA VAL A 41 -3.93 9.60 -2.58
C VAL A 41 -3.36 8.46 -1.76
N ILE A 42 -3.17 7.30 -2.39
CA ILE A 42 -2.74 6.06 -1.72
C ILE A 42 -1.46 5.58 -2.35
N ASP A 43 -0.47 5.31 -1.50
CA ASP A 43 0.84 4.87 -1.95
C ASP A 43 1.52 3.97 -0.90
N SER A 44 2.57 3.27 -1.31
CA SER A 44 3.47 2.54 -0.39
C SER A 44 4.95 2.76 -0.73
N GLY A 45 5.81 2.57 0.26
CA GLY A 45 7.25 2.80 0.13
C GLY A 45 8.10 1.98 1.10
N ALA A 46 9.39 1.95 0.81
CA ALA A 46 10.42 1.28 1.60
C ALA A 46 11.22 2.30 2.42
N ILE A 47 11.65 1.89 3.61
CA ILE A 47 12.63 2.63 4.41
C ILE A 47 14.06 2.40 3.85
N SER A 48 14.30 1.22 3.26
CA SER A 48 15.57 0.85 2.64
C SER A 48 15.38 0.58 1.14
N ASP A 49 16.41 0.93 0.37
CA ASP A 49 16.47 0.83 -1.08
C ASP A 49 16.75 -0.59 -1.63
N TRP A 50 17.06 -1.56 -0.78
CA TRP A 50 17.54 -2.91 -1.19
C TRP A 50 16.62 -3.66 -2.16
N ASN A 51 15.32 -3.36 -2.12
CA ASN A 51 14.31 -4.03 -2.93
C ASN A 51 13.73 -3.16 -4.04
N VAL A 52 14.23 -1.94 -4.27
CA VAL A 52 13.67 -1.03 -5.28
C VAL A 52 13.59 -1.70 -6.66
N GLY A 53 12.46 -1.55 -7.33
CA GLY A 53 12.13 -2.15 -8.62
C GLY A 53 11.66 -3.61 -8.55
N ARG A 54 11.80 -4.30 -7.40
CA ARG A 54 11.35 -5.69 -7.25
C ARG A 54 9.84 -5.80 -7.13
N SER A 55 9.30 -6.90 -7.60
CA SER A 55 7.90 -7.28 -7.35
C SER A 55 7.69 -7.65 -5.88
N PRO A 56 6.44 -7.58 -5.39
CA PRO A 56 6.10 -8.03 -4.04
C PRO A 56 6.47 -9.49 -3.83
N ASP A 57 6.74 -9.85 -2.57
CA ASP A 57 7.08 -11.21 -2.18
C ASP A 57 5.97 -12.17 -2.65
N PRO A 58 6.31 -13.33 -3.23
CA PRO A 58 5.33 -14.28 -3.73
C PRO A 58 4.29 -14.72 -2.68
N ARG A 59 4.64 -14.74 -1.39
CA ARG A 59 3.72 -15.03 -0.29
C ARG A 59 2.70 -13.92 -0.11
N ALA A 60 3.13 -12.66 -0.26
CA ALA A 60 2.23 -11.50 -0.23
C ALA A 60 1.25 -11.53 -1.41
N VAL A 61 1.75 -11.79 -2.62
CA VAL A 61 0.92 -11.97 -3.81
C VAL A 61 -0.06 -13.14 -3.63
N SER A 62 0.38 -14.25 -3.04
CA SER A 62 -0.50 -15.38 -2.76
C SER A 62 -1.53 -15.09 -1.67
N CYS A 63 -1.20 -14.33 -0.60
CA CYS A 63 -2.18 -13.89 0.41
C CYS A 63 -3.24 -13.01 -0.28
N LEU A 64 -2.85 -12.02 -1.08
CA LEU A 64 -3.78 -11.16 -1.83
C LEU A 64 -4.69 -11.97 -2.79
N ARG A 65 -4.12 -12.91 -3.55
CA ARG A 65 -4.87 -13.73 -4.50
C ARG A 65 -5.92 -14.60 -3.81
N LYS A 66 -5.65 -15.11 -2.60
CA LYS A 66 -6.64 -15.85 -1.79
C LYS A 66 -7.87 -14.99 -1.44
N HIS A 67 -7.71 -13.68 -1.39
CA HIS A 67 -8.78 -12.71 -1.15
C HIS A 67 -9.35 -12.11 -2.45
N GLY A 68 -9.00 -12.66 -3.63
CA GLY A 68 -9.48 -12.16 -4.91
C GLY A 68 -8.85 -10.82 -5.33
N ILE A 69 -7.71 -10.46 -4.76
CA ILE A 69 -7.02 -9.20 -5.01
C ILE A 69 -5.71 -9.47 -5.76
N SER A 70 -5.46 -8.72 -6.84
CA SER A 70 -4.19 -8.74 -7.58
C SER A 70 -3.42 -7.44 -7.38
N THR A 71 -2.09 -7.51 -7.45
CA THR A 71 -1.22 -6.33 -7.36
C THR A 71 -0.19 -6.33 -8.48
N ALA A 72 0.03 -5.16 -9.07
CA ALA A 72 1.11 -4.88 -10.03
C ALA A 72 2.19 -3.96 -9.40
N HIS A 73 2.21 -3.89 -8.07
CA HIS A 73 3.12 -3.03 -7.32
C HIS A 73 4.58 -3.30 -7.68
N LYS A 74 5.42 -2.26 -7.62
CA LYS A 74 6.87 -2.39 -7.64
C LYS A 74 7.43 -1.65 -6.45
N ALA A 75 8.31 -2.33 -5.72
CA ALA A 75 8.94 -1.77 -4.55
C ALA A 75 9.69 -0.48 -4.91
N ARG A 76 9.52 0.55 -4.09
CA ARG A 76 10.19 1.84 -4.26
C ARG A 76 10.60 2.42 -2.92
N GLU A 77 11.63 3.24 -2.91
CA GLU A 77 12.09 3.92 -1.71
C GLU A 77 11.18 5.12 -1.39
N HIS A 78 11.02 5.43 -0.11
CA HIS A 78 10.30 6.60 0.31
C HIS A 78 11.14 7.89 0.19
N LEU A 79 10.62 8.85 -0.59
CA LEU A 79 11.13 10.22 -0.63
C LEU A 79 10.33 11.09 0.36
N HIS A 80 11.01 11.51 1.44
CA HIS A 80 10.78 12.49 2.54
C HIS A 80 9.43 13.23 2.78
N ASN A 81 8.39 13.15 1.94
CA ASN A 81 7.28 14.12 1.93
C ASN A 81 5.88 13.54 2.25
N PHE A 82 5.77 12.38 2.90
CA PHE A 82 4.46 11.84 3.29
C PHE A 82 4.33 11.71 4.80
N GLN A 83 3.16 12.10 5.34
CA GLN A 83 2.78 11.75 6.71
C GLN A 83 2.72 10.22 6.85
N VAL A 84 3.60 9.69 7.69
CA VAL A 84 3.74 8.26 7.95
C VAL A 84 2.53 7.76 8.73
N SER A 85 1.66 6.96 8.10
CA SER A 85 0.64 6.20 8.79
C SER A 85 1.12 4.76 8.97
N PHE A 86 1.46 4.41 10.20
CA PHE A 86 1.89 3.07 10.57
C PHE A 86 0.66 2.14 10.56
N CYS A 87 0.59 1.19 9.61
CA CYS A 87 -0.46 0.18 9.60
C CYS A 87 0.15 -1.21 9.72
N GLY A 88 0.07 -1.79 10.91
CA GLY A 88 0.48 -3.16 11.20
C GLY A 88 -0.53 -4.17 10.67
N PHE A 89 -0.46 -4.50 9.39
CA PHE A 89 -1.16 -5.68 8.85
C PHE A 89 -0.27 -6.92 9.04
N TYR A 90 -0.64 -7.76 9.99
CA TYR A 90 -0.09 -9.11 10.15
C TYR A 90 -1.03 -10.11 9.44
N CYS A 91 -0.73 -10.49 8.19
CA CYS A 91 -1.25 -11.73 7.58
C CYS A 91 -0.40 -12.88 8.18
N PHE A 92 -0.70 -13.30 9.41
CA PHE A 92 -0.20 -14.57 9.95
C PHE A 92 -0.96 -15.72 9.27
N ASN A 93 -0.24 -16.79 8.92
CA ASN A 93 -0.85 -18.13 8.87
C ASN A 93 -1.04 -18.60 10.31
#